data_AF-A0A7R9KPD4-F1
#
_entry.id   AF-A0A7R9KPD4-F1
#
_cell.length_a   1.000
_cell.length_b   1.000
_cell.length_c   1.000
_cell.angle_alpha   90.00
_cell.angle_beta   90.00
_cell.angle_gamma   90.00
#
_symmetry.space_group_name_H-M   'P 1'
#
loop_
_entity.id
_entity.type
_entity.pdbx_description
1 polymer ?
#
loop_
_entity_poly.entity_id
_entity_poly.type
_entity_poly.pdbx_seq_one_letter_code
_entity_poly.pdbx_strand_id
1 'polypeptide(L)'
;MCLFYYSIFLLILLIHANNCLILKGVTISNWPFVERYQDRNGNIAYDGYAIELIDKISKSAGFDYELYEAPDGKYGVYDPQTGRIDGAIGEVLTKLEL
;
A
#
# COMPACT_ATOMS: atom_id res chain seq x y z
N MET A 1 1.52 22.32 36.37
CA MET A 1 2.58 21.89 35.41
C MET A 1 2.43 20.42 35.01
N CYS A 2 2.30 19.44 35.94
CA CYS A 2 2.18 18.01 35.61
C CYS A 2 0.95 17.64 34.74
N LEU A 3 -0.22 18.27 34.99
CA LEU A 3 -1.44 18.03 34.21
C LEU A 3 -1.33 18.51 32.75
N PHE A 4 -0.54 19.55 32.50
CA PHE A 4 -0.28 20.04 31.14
C PHE A 4 0.58 19.04 30.35
N TYR A 5 1.63 18.47 30.97
CA TYR A 5 2.44 17.41 30.33
C TYR A 5 1.63 16.16 30.06
N TYR A 6 0.76 15.76 30.99
CA TYR A 6 -0.11 14.59 30.78
C TYR A 6 -1.11 14.84 29.65
N SER A 7 -1.68 16.05 29.56
CA SER A 7 -2.59 16.43 28.47
C SER A 7 -1.88 16.50 27.12
N ILE A 8 -0.66 17.03 27.06
CA ILE A 8 0.15 17.07 25.84
C ILE A 8 0.56 15.66 25.41
N PHE A 9 0.94 14.80 26.36
CA PHE A 9 1.27 13.39 26.08
C PHE A 9 0.05 12.61 25.59
N LEU A 10 -1.12 12.80 26.21
CA LEU A 10 -2.37 12.18 25.73
C LEU A 10 -2.74 12.68 24.33
N LEU A 11 -2.54 13.98 24.06
CA LEU A 11 -2.80 14.57 22.74
C LEU A 11 -1.82 14.02 21.69
N ILE A 12 -0.54 13.87 22.01
CA ILE A 12 0.46 13.26 21.13
C ILE A 12 0.14 11.78 20.87
N LEU A 13 -0.28 11.03 21.89
CA LEU A 13 -0.75 9.65 21.73
C LEU A 13 -2.02 9.58 20.87
N LEU A 14 -2.95 10.52 21.04
CA LEU A 14 -4.13 10.63 20.20
C LEU A 14 -3.77 11.01 18.76
N ILE A 15 -2.82 11.93 18.54
CA ILE A 15 -2.33 12.28 17.20
C ILE A 15 -1.64 11.07 16.54
N HIS A 16 -0.86 10.30 17.30
CA HIS A 16 -0.26 9.05 16.82
C HIS A 16 -1.32 7.99 16.49
N ALA A 17 -2.38 7.88 17.30
CA ALA A 17 -3.50 6.99 17.05
C ALA A 17 -4.40 7.44 15.89
N ASN A 18 -4.41 8.74 15.55
CA ASN A 18 -5.25 9.32 14.50
C ASN A 18 -4.52 9.50 13.16
N ASN A 19 -3.19 9.33 13.10
CA ASN A 19 -2.47 9.22 11.83
C ASN A 19 -2.70 7.83 11.23
N CYS A 20 -3.88 7.64 10.64
CA CYS A 20 -4.20 6.50 9.79
C CYS A 20 -3.45 6.66 8.46
N LEU A 21 -2.17 6.28 8.45
CA LEU A 21 -1.37 6.26 7.22
C LEU A 21 -1.82 5.07 6.38
N ILE A 22 -2.59 5.34 5.33
CA ILE A 22 -2.98 4.35 4.33
C ILE A 22 -1.97 4.43 3.16
N LEU A 23 -1.16 3.39 3.00
CA LEU A 23 -0.23 3.26 1.88
C LEU A 23 -0.95 2.64 0.67
N LYS A 24 -0.82 3.27 -0.50
CA LYS A 24 -1.35 2.71 -1.75
C LYS A 24 -0.28 1.89 -2.45
N GLY A 25 -0.47 0.58 -2.52
CA GLY A 25 0.40 -0.35 -3.24
C GLY A 25 -0.15 -0.70 -4.62
N VAL A 26 0.74 -0.79 -5.60
CA VAL A 26 0.41 -1.34 -6.92
C VAL A 26 0.78 -2.82 -6.99
N THR A 27 -0.05 -3.61 -7.64
CA THR A 27 0.17 -5.06 -7.80
C THR A 27 -0.21 -5.55 -9.19
N ILE A 28 0.11 -6.80 -9.49
CA ILE A 28 -0.27 -7.51 -10.71
C ILE A 28 -0.74 -8.89 -10.28
N SER A 29 -1.84 -9.37 -10.89
CA SER A 29 -2.31 -10.73 -10.70
C SER A 29 -1.26 -11.74 -11.19
N ASN A 30 -0.69 -12.48 -10.26
CA ASN A 30 0.34 -13.48 -10.50
C ASN A 30 0.25 -14.59 -9.45
N TRP A 31 -0.48 -15.66 -9.77
CA TRP A 31 -0.54 -16.84 -8.92
C TRP A 31 0.84 -17.50 -8.81
N PRO A 32 1.28 -17.94 -7.61
CA PRO A 32 0.56 -18.01 -6.32
C PRO A 32 0.82 -16.82 -5.38
N PHE A 33 1.38 -15.71 -5.88
CA PHE A 33 1.81 -14.58 -5.06
C PHE A 33 0.67 -13.58 -4.78
N VAL A 34 -0.07 -13.24 -5.82
CA VAL A 34 -1.24 -12.35 -5.75
C VAL A 34 -2.31 -12.88 -6.68
N GLU A 35 -3.47 -13.23 -6.14
CA GLU A 35 -4.65 -13.65 -6.87
C GLU A 35 -5.81 -12.75 -6.50
N ARG A 36 -6.43 -12.13 -7.51
CA ARG A 36 -7.62 -11.30 -7.35
C ARG A 36 -8.86 -12.18 -7.40
N TYR A 37 -9.75 -12.00 -6.44
CA TYR A 37 -11.05 -12.65 -6.42
C TYR A 37 -12.13 -11.67 -5.96
N GLN A 38 -13.39 -12.09 -6.09
CA GLN A 38 -14.54 -11.33 -5.60
C GLN A 38 -15.06 -12.01 -4.33
N ASP A 39 -15.18 -11.24 -3.24
CA ASP A 39 -15.71 -11.76 -1.98
C ASP A 39 -17.23 -12.01 -2.06
N ARG A 40 -17.81 -12.52 -0.96
CA ARG A 40 -19.26 -12.81 -0.88
C ARG A 40 -20.14 -11.56 -0.99
N ASN A 41 -19.59 -10.38 -0.74
CA ASN A 41 -20.26 -9.09 -0.77
C ASN A 41 -20.07 -8.37 -2.11
N GLY A 42 -19.33 -8.96 -3.05
CA GLY A 42 -19.04 -8.36 -4.35
C GLY A 42 -17.81 -7.47 -4.37
N ASN A 43 -17.07 -7.35 -3.27
CA ASN A 43 -15.85 -6.52 -3.22
C ASN A 43 -14.67 -7.26 -3.84
N ILE A 44 -13.74 -6.48 -4.38
CA ILE A 44 -12.46 -6.99 -4.86
C ILE A 44 -11.58 -7.29 -3.65
N ALA A 45 -11.10 -8.51 -3.56
CA ALA A 45 -10.14 -8.96 -2.56
C ALA A 45 -8.94 -9.62 -3.24
N TYR A 46 -7.83 -9.68 -2.50
CA TYR A 46 -6.59 -10.31 -2.96
C TYR A 46 -6.17 -11.38 -1.96
N ASP A 47 -5.64 -12.49 -2.46
CA ASP A 47 -5.04 -13.56 -1.67
C ASP A 47 -3.68 -13.96 -2.27
N GLY A 48 -2.88 -14.73 -1.53
CA GLY A 48 -1.60 -15.26 -1.98
C GLY A 48 -0.43 -14.84 -1.10
N TYR A 49 0.74 -15.41 -1.39
CA TYR A 49 1.93 -15.27 -0.54
C TYR A 49 2.34 -13.82 -0.29
N ALA A 50 2.28 -12.97 -1.33
CA ALA A 50 2.68 -11.56 -1.19
C ALA A 50 1.66 -10.76 -0.37
N ILE A 51 0.38 -11.11 -0.43
CA ILE A 51 -0.69 -10.50 0.37
C ILE A 51 -0.50 -10.84 1.85
N GLU A 52 -0.26 -12.11 2.18
CA GLU A 52 0.02 -12.50 3.57
C GLU A 52 1.28 -11.82 4.13
N LEU A 53 2.30 -11.63 3.29
CA LEU A 53 3.55 -11.00 3.68
C LEU A 53 3.33 -9.52 4.01
N ILE A 54 2.68 -8.75 3.11
CA ILE A 54 2.43 -7.33 3.35
C ILE A 54 1.48 -7.11 4.54
N ASP A 55 0.53 -8.02 4.77
CA ASP A 55 -0.33 -8.02 5.96
C ASP A 55 0.44 -8.16 7.28
N LYS A 56 1.48 -9.00 7.29
CA LYS A 56 2.36 -9.15 8.47
C LYS A 56 3.23 -7.92 8.67
N ILE A 57 3.75 -7.35 7.58
CA ILE A 57 4.55 -6.13 7.60
C ILE A 57 3.71 -4.94 8.09
N SER A 58 2.50 -4.77 7.57
CA SER A 58 1.59 -3.67 7.91
C SER A 58 1.26 -3.66 9.40
N LYS A 59 0.91 -4.83 9.96
CA LYS A 59 0.68 -5.03 11.40
C LYS A 59 1.92 -4.77 12.24
N SER A 60 3.09 -5.20 11.78
CA SER A 60 4.35 -5.00 12.52
C SER A 60 4.85 -3.56 12.48
N ALA A 61 4.60 -2.84 11.39
CA ALA A 61 5.07 -1.48 11.18
C ALA A 61 4.01 -0.41 11.54
N GLY A 62 2.76 -0.80 11.76
CA GLY A 62 1.68 0.09 12.19
C GLY A 62 1.13 0.99 11.08
N PHE A 63 0.98 0.46 9.87
CA PHE A 63 0.32 1.17 8.75
C PHE A 63 -0.82 0.35 8.18
N ASP A 64 -1.81 1.02 7.59
CA ASP A 64 -2.84 0.40 6.76
C ASP A 64 -2.44 0.51 5.28
N TYR A 65 -3.00 -0.36 4.43
CA TYR A 65 -2.70 -0.30 3.00
C TYR A 65 -3.90 -0.66 2.13
N GLU A 66 -3.89 -0.16 0.91
CA GLU A 66 -4.83 -0.50 -0.15
C GLU A 66 -4.06 -0.93 -1.39
N LEU A 67 -4.50 -1.99 -2.05
CA LEU A 67 -3.91 -2.47 -3.30
C LEU A 67 -4.79 -2.15 -4.50
N TYR A 68 -4.14 -1.75 -5.59
CA TYR A 68 -4.75 -1.64 -6.91
C TYR A 68 -3.87 -2.33 -7.95
N GLU A 69 -4.47 -2.78 -9.04
CA GLU A 69 -3.74 -3.43 -10.12
C GLU A 69 -3.13 -2.39 -11.08
N ALA A 70 -1.92 -2.68 -11.57
CA ALA A 70 -1.31 -1.93 -12.65
C ALA A 70 -2.28 -1.89 -13.85
N PRO A 71 -2.62 -0.71 -14.40
CA PRO A 71 -3.66 -0.60 -15.43
C PRO A 71 -3.37 -1.39 -16.72
N ASP A 72 -2.09 -1.56 -17.04
CA ASP A 72 -1.61 -2.31 -18.21
C ASP A 72 -1.29 -3.79 -17.90
N GLY A 73 -1.40 -4.21 -16.64
CA GLY A 73 -1.09 -5.57 -16.17
C GLY A 73 0.37 -5.98 -16.30
N LYS A 74 1.31 -5.04 -16.49
CA LYS A 74 2.74 -5.33 -16.68
C LYS A 74 3.55 -5.02 -15.44
N TYR A 75 4.68 -5.72 -15.26
CA TYR A 75 5.66 -5.40 -14.22
C TYR A 75 6.35 -4.07 -14.48
N GLY A 76 6.84 -3.90 -15.70
CA GLY A 76 7.48 -2.67 -16.15
C GLY A 76 8.65 -2.96 -17.08
N VAL A 77 8.69 -2.23 -18.18
CA VAL A 77 9.70 -2.29 -19.23
C VAL A 77 10.20 -0.88 -19.45
N TYR A 78 11.53 -0.73 -19.41
CA TYR A 78 12.17 0.55 -19.72
C TYR A 78 12.16 0.81 -21.22
N ASP A 79 11.71 1.98 -21.61
CA ASP A 79 11.78 2.48 -22.98
C ASP A 79 12.98 3.44 -23.13
N PRO A 80 14.03 3.05 -23.88
CA PRO A 80 15.20 3.90 -24.09
C PRO A 80 14.94 5.19 -24.86
N GLN A 81 13.85 5.26 -25.63
CA GLN A 81 13.51 6.45 -26.42
C GLN A 81 12.86 7.53 -25.56
N THR A 82 11.97 7.11 -24.65
CA THR A 82 11.25 8.04 -23.76
C THR A 82 11.90 8.20 -22.39
N GLY A 83 12.80 7.29 -22.01
CA GLY A 83 13.44 7.27 -20.69
C GLY A 83 12.50 6.85 -19.55
N ARG A 84 11.34 6.28 -19.86
CA ARG A 84 10.30 5.92 -18.90
C ARG A 84 10.19 4.41 -18.72
N ILE A 85 9.63 3.99 -17.59
CA ILE A 85 9.28 2.60 -17.30
C ILE A 85 7.75 2.50 -17.25
N ASP A 86 7.16 1.50 -17.93
CA ASP A 86 5.71 1.21 -17.85
C ASP A 86 5.38 0.26 -16.66
N GLY A 87 4.16 -0.27 -16.59
CA GLY A 87 3.80 -1.27 -15.60
C GLY A 87 3.74 -0.79 -14.15
N ALA A 88 3.69 -1.75 -13.22
CA ALA A 88 3.69 -1.52 -11.79
C ALA A 88 4.91 -0.70 -11.31
N ILE A 89 6.10 -0.92 -11.88
CA ILE A 89 7.28 -0.12 -11.55
C ILE A 89 7.09 1.33 -12.01
N GLY A 90 6.57 1.55 -13.22
CA GLY A 90 6.25 2.87 -13.75
C GLY A 90 5.22 3.63 -12.92
N GLU A 91 4.19 2.92 -12.43
CA GLU A 91 3.17 3.46 -11.53
C GLU A 91 3.78 4.00 -10.21
N VAL A 92 4.72 3.26 -9.62
CA VAL A 92 5.42 3.72 -8.39
C VAL A 92 6.26 4.95 -8.68
N LEU A 93 7.09 4.91 -9.73
CA LEU A 93 7.99 6.02 -10.06
C LEU A 93 7.23 7.31 -10.38
N THR A 94 6.19 7.21 -11.19
CA THR A 94 5.38 8.37 -11.59
C THR A 94 4.70 9.03 -10.39
N LYS A 95 4.27 8.25 -9.39
CA LYS A 95 3.63 8.78 -8.18
C LYS A 95 4.61 9.32 -7.13
N LEU A 96 5.89 8.98 -7.23
CA LEU A 96 6.95 9.53 -6.36
C LEU A 96 7.51 10.87 -6.85
N GLU A 97 7.28 11.22 -8.12
CA GLU A 97 7.72 12.48 -8.72
C GLU A 97 6.71 13.64 -8.53
N LEU A 98 5.62 13.40 -7.80
CA LEU A 98 4.58 14.38 -7.45
C LEU A 98 4.68 14.81 -5.97
#